data_AF-A0A7L4LEQ8-F1
#
_entry.id   AF-A0A7L4LEQ8-F1
#
_cell.length_a   1.000
_cell.length_b   1.000
_cell.length_c   1.000
_cell.angle_alpha   90.00
_cell.angle_beta   90.00
_cell.angle_gamma   90.00
#
_symmetry.space_group_name_H-M   'P 1'
#
loop_
_entity.id
_entity.type
_entity.pdbx_description
1 polymer ?
#
loop_
_entity_poly.entity_id
_entity_poly.type
_entity_poly.pdbx_seq_one_letter_code
_entity_poly.pdbx_strand_id
1 'polypeptide(L)'
;KMGNAESNAYQNHLSRFLPEEQSDIDGLFDTLSGSSGSAGAKNAKAAKKTVTLAALQARQSAHTRDPLPEPMTARLYNGMKSIDLPGKSSGLSEQIAKEQFVIFMSNLLKGNADEKISIIMRMIAKTGGPLKGKQIQEFTEDLITSVVHVLSYRKELRGWSLENTRDSSSGVKALASELLSELKLPDGTKPVGSELLETNFDQSVIEDWVYRVPQISVFLSVVIRQGLHVLHSLPDQTNDILNLVPHCKGIKGRGVVSLFDIPAIIYINSHLPAELQHKWQLLFSSRLHGESFSQLCAHIVNKGPCIVIIRDLDGFLFGGFASHSWEVKPQFQGDNRCFLFSVFPTLAVYTYTGYNDHYMYLNHGQQTMPNGLGMGGQHGYFGLWIDSDYGKGHSKAKPRCTTYNSPQLSAKEDFTLDAMEVWAVGDAPESAGRKGKKSILDVDPQAQALLEMAGKSRQSEGLREPIEEDEDDS
;
A
#
# COMPACT_ATOMS: atom_id res chain seq x y z
N LYS A 1 -48.25 16.45 -13.98
CA LYS A 1 -47.28 15.37 -14.33
C LYS A 1 -45.87 15.93 -14.18
N MET A 2 -45.29 15.86 -12.98
CA MET A 2 -43.99 16.49 -12.65
C MET A 2 -43.21 15.62 -11.64
N GLY A 3 -43.31 14.28 -11.79
CA GLY A 3 -42.80 13.31 -10.81
C GLY A 3 -41.75 12.32 -11.35
N ASN A 4 -41.18 12.54 -12.54
CA ASN A 4 -40.43 11.49 -13.25
C ASN A 4 -38.91 11.71 -13.38
N ALA A 5 -38.36 12.90 -13.09
CA ALA A 5 -36.92 13.15 -13.24
C ALA A 5 -36.13 12.75 -11.97
N GLU A 6 -36.64 13.12 -10.79
CA GLU A 6 -36.02 12.83 -9.49
C GLU A 6 -35.92 11.32 -9.21
N SER A 7 -36.99 10.58 -9.50
CA SER A 7 -37.00 9.12 -9.36
C SER A 7 -36.05 8.44 -10.36
N ASN A 8 -35.89 9.00 -11.56
CA ASN A 8 -35.07 8.41 -12.62
C ASN A 8 -33.57 8.52 -12.31
N ALA A 9 -33.09 9.69 -11.85
CA ALA A 9 -31.67 9.85 -11.47
C ALA A 9 -31.27 8.90 -10.33
N TYR A 10 -32.07 8.82 -9.27
CA TYR A 10 -31.84 7.88 -8.17
C TYR A 10 -31.80 6.42 -8.65
N GLN A 11 -32.78 6.00 -9.46
CA GLN A 11 -32.86 4.63 -9.97
C GLN A 11 -31.68 4.27 -10.87
N ASN A 12 -31.21 5.21 -11.72
CA ASN A 12 -30.04 4.99 -12.59
C ASN A 12 -28.73 4.79 -11.81
N HIS A 13 -28.57 5.46 -10.66
CA HIS A 13 -27.40 5.28 -9.79
C HIS A 13 -27.53 3.99 -8.98
N LEU A 14 -28.72 3.70 -8.45
CA LEU A 14 -28.98 2.46 -7.71
C LEU A 14 -28.78 1.22 -8.58
N SER A 15 -29.18 1.26 -9.86
CA SER A 15 -29.04 0.15 -10.80
C SER A 15 -27.59 -0.20 -11.17
N ARG A 16 -26.60 0.63 -10.78
CA ARG A 16 -25.17 0.30 -10.92
C ARG A 16 -24.69 -0.74 -9.91
N PHE A 17 -25.48 -0.98 -8.87
CA PHE A 17 -25.20 -1.95 -7.82
C PHE A 17 -26.00 -3.22 -8.04
N LEU A 18 -25.40 -4.37 -7.70
CA LEU A 18 -26.12 -5.64 -7.65
C LEU A 18 -27.20 -5.62 -6.55
N PRO A 19 -28.24 -6.46 -6.62
CA PRO A 19 -29.29 -6.48 -5.60
C PRO A 19 -28.79 -6.63 -4.16
N GLU A 20 -27.74 -7.43 -3.96
CA GLU A 20 -27.08 -7.63 -2.65
C GLU A 20 -26.39 -6.33 -2.19
N GLU A 21 -25.64 -5.67 -3.07
CA GLU A 21 -25.01 -4.38 -2.83
C GLU A 21 -26.05 -3.28 -2.50
N GLN A 22 -27.20 -3.28 -3.18
CA GLN A 22 -28.30 -2.35 -2.89
C GLN A 22 -28.88 -2.58 -1.49
N SER A 23 -29.07 -3.84 -1.10
CA SER A 23 -29.54 -4.21 0.24
C SER A 23 -28.55 -3.75 1.33
N ASP A 24 -27.24 -3.90 1.09
CA ASP A 24 -26.20 -3.44 2.02
C ASP A 24 -26.23 -1.91 2.18
N ILE A 25 -26.34 -1.17 1.06
CA ILE A 25 -26.44 0.30 1.08
C ILE A 25 -27.70 0.76 1.83
N ASP A 26 -28.84 0.10 1.59
CA ASP A 26 -30.11 0.40 2.23
C ASP A 26 -30.06 0.12 3.74
N GLY A 27 -29.50 -1.01 4.14
CA GLY A 27 -29.30 -1.37 5.55
C GLY A 27 -28.38 -0.38 6.28
N LEU A 28 -27.32 0.08 5.62
CA LEU A 28 -26.44 1.11 6.15
C LEU A 28 -27.19 2.44 6.35
N PHE A 29 -27.95 2.91 5.36
CA PHE A 29 -28.71 4.14 5.47
C PHE A 29 -29.77 4.08 6.60
N ASP A 30 -30.46 2.95 6.73
CA ASP A 30 -31.44 2.73 7.80
C ASP A 30 -30.80 2.72 9.20
N THR A 31 -29.59 2.14 9.31
CA THR A 31 -28.79 2.17 10.54
C THR A 31 -28.39 3.60 10.89
N LEU A 32 -27.88 4.36 9.92
CA LEU A 32 -27.43 5.75 10.11
C LEU A 32 -28.58 6.72 10.37
N SER A 33 -29.79 6.41 9.93
CA SER A 33 -30.99 7.22 10.19
C SER A 33 -31.71 6.84 11.50
N GLY A 34 -31.17 5.88 12.27
CA GLY A 34 -31.63 5.55 13.62
C GLY A 34 -32.77 4.53 13.70
N SER A 35 -33.01 3.71 12.66
CA SER A 35 -34.05 2.66 12.71
C SER A 35 -33.47 1.29 13.04
N SER A 36 -33.01 1.07 14.27
CA SER A 36 -32.93 -0.30 14.81
C SER A 36 -34.31 -0.69 15.35
N GLY A 37 -35.03 -1.52 14.61
CA GLY A 37 -36.29 -2.19 14.93
C GLY A 37 -37.09 -1.72 16.15
N SER A 38 -38.11 -0.88 15.93
CA SER A 38 -39.29 -0.86 16.80
C SER A 38 -40.55 -1.11 15.96
N ALA A 39 -40.96 -2.38 15.92
CA ALA A 39 -42.32 -2.73 15.57
C ALA A 39 -43.24 -2.25 16.71
N GLY A 40 -43.64 -0.98 16.70
CA GLY A 40 -44.51 -0.47 17.74
C GLY A 40 -44.64 1.05 17.84
N ALA A 41 -45.14 1.72 16.82
CA ALA A 41 -45.83 3.00 16.99
C ALA A 41 -46.72 3.29 15.76
N LYS A 42 -47.98 2.88 15.83
CA LYS A 42 -49.02 3.39 14.92
C LYS A 42 -49.29 4.85 15.31
N ASN A 43 -49.23 5.75 14.32
CA ASN A 43 -49.59 7.18 14.37
C ASN A 43 -48.51 8.21 14.73
N ALA A 44 -47.38 8.18 14.03
CA ALA A 44 -46.62 9.40 13.74
C ALA A 44 -46.53 9.57 12.21
N LYS A 45 -46.79 10.78 11.71
CA LYS A 45 -46.56 11.17 10.31
C LYS A 45 -45.14 10.73 9.96
N ALA A 46 -44.95 9.79 9.02
CA ALA A 46 -43.66 9.19 8.74
C ALA A 46 -42.63 10.29 8.42
N ALA A 47 -41.78 10.62 9.39
CA ALA A 47 -40.70 11.57 9.18
C ALA A 47 -39.79 10.99 8.09
N LYS A 48 -39.44 11.80 7.08
CA LYS A 48 -38.53 11.36 6.01
C LYS A 48 -37.20 10.99 6.68
N LYS A 49 -36.76 9.72 6.56
CA LYS A 49 -35.49 9.26 7.13
C LYS A 49 -34.34 10.06 6.53
N THR A 50 -33.44 10.55 7.38
CA THR A 50 -32.28 11.35 6.99
C THR A 50 -31.09 11.05 7.89
N VAL A 51 -29.88 11.24 7.37
CA VAL A 51 -28.62 11.09 8.12
C VAL A 51 -28.06 12.47 8.46
N THR A 52 -27.63 12.65 9.72
CA THR A 52 -26.96 13.87 10.19
C THR A 52 -25.46 13.60 10.38
N LEU A 53 -24.65 14.66 10.44
CA LEU A 53 -23.23 14.53 10.80
C LEU A 53 -23.06 13.83 12.15
N ALA A 54 -23.89 14.19 13.13
CA ALA A 54 -23.91 13.55 14.45
C ALA A 54 -24.24 12.07 14.37
N ALA A 55 -25.03 11.59 13.40
CA ALA A 55 -25.32 10.16 13.25
C ALA A 55 -24.18 9.38 12.59
N LEU A 56 -23.48 9.99 11.62
CA LEU A 56 -22.23 9.43 11.08
C LEU A 56 -21.14 9.36 12.15
N GLN A 57 -21.11 10.38 13.01
CA GLN A 57 -20.25 10.45 14.19
C GLN A 57 -20.70 9.43 15.25
N ALA A 58 -21.98 9.33 15.61
CA ALA A 58 -22.51 8.52 16.73
C ALA A 58 -22.34 6.99 16.63
N ARG A 59 -21.72 6.45 15.57
CA ARG A 59 -21.03 5.15 15.67
C ARG A 59 -19.85 5.18 16.66
N GLN A 60 -19.51 6.37 17.17
CA GLN A 60 -18.75 6.72 18.37
C GLN A 60 -19.44 6.21 19.64
N SER A 61 -19.34 4.91 19.92
CA SER A 61 -19.64 4.42 21.26
C SER A 61 -18.43 4.66 22.17
N ALA A 62 -18.67 5.10 23.41
CA ALA A 62 -17.65 5.55 24.37
C ALA A 62 -16.59 4.49 24.77
N HIS A 63 -16.62 3.27 24.22
CA HIS A 63 -15.78 2.14 24.63
C HIS A 63 -15.07 1.39 23.47
N THR A 64 -15.21 1.83 22.22
CA THR A 64 -14.53 1.23 21.05
C THR A 64 -13.87 2.32 20.22
N ARG A 65 -12.62 2.11 19.75
CA ARG A 65 -11.95 3.01 18.77
C ARG A 65 -12.91 3.31 17.60
N ASP A 66 -12.89 4.55 17.11
CA ASP A 66 -13.77 4.97 16.02
C ASP A 66 -13.43 4.24 14.71
N PRO A 67 -14.41 3.91 13.85
CA PRO A 67 -14.15 3.26 12.57
C PRO A 67 -13.53 4.22 11.55
N LEU A 68 -13.79 5.53 11.66
CA LEU A 68 -13.27 6.57 10.76
C LEU A 68 -12.73 7.76 11.56
N PRO A 69 -11.61 8.38 11.13
CA PRO A 69 -11.16 9.64 11.70
C PRO A 69 -12.18 10.77 11.52
N GLU A 70 -12.21 11.72 12.46
CA GLU A 70 -13.12 12.87 12.42
C GLU A 70 -12.98 13.73 11.15
N PRO A 71 -11.76 14.10 10.69
CA PRO A 71 -11.60 14.91 9.48
C PRO A 71 -12.25 14.24 8.26
N MET A 72 -12.02 12.94 8.07
CA MET A 72 -12.58 12.20 6.95
C MET A 72 -14.09 12.02 7.07
N THR A 73 -14.60 11.80 8.27
CA THR A 73 -16.05 11.72 8.52
C THR A 73 -16.74 13.02 8.11
N ALA A 74 -16.17 14.18 8.47
CA ALA A 74 -16.68 15.48 8.07
C ALA A 74 -16.60 15.69 6.55
N ARG A 75 -15.53 15.24 5.90
CA ARG A 75 -15.37 15.32 4.44
C ARG A 75 -16.41 14.46 3.71
N LEU A 76 -16.61 13.21 4.11
CA LEU A 76 -17.65 12.33 3.56
C LEU A 76 -19.05 12.95 3.71
N TYR A 77 -19.37 13.49 4.89
CA TYR A 77 -20.62 14.21 5.12
C TYR A 77 -20.79 15.40 4.17
N ASN A 78 -19.76 16.23 4.01
CA ASN A 78 -19.80 17.38 3.08
C ASN A 78 -19.98 16.91 1.63
N GLY A 79 -19.31 15.84 1.22
CA GLY A 79 -19.46 15.22 -0.09
C GLY A 79 -20.90 14.76 -0.35
N MET A 80 -21.50 14.01 0.59
CA MET A 80 -22.90 13.58 0.50
C MET A 80 -23.87 14.75 0.44
N LYS A 81 -23.65 15.77 1.28
CA LYS A 81 -24.49 16.98 1.35
C LYS A 81 -24.43 17.82 0.07
N SER A 82 -23.32 17.75 -0.67
CA SER A 82 -23.10 18.56 -1.87
C SER A 82 -23.89 18.12 -3.10
N ILE A 83 -24.56 16.97 -3.05
CA ILE A 83 -25.35 16.45 -4.16
C ILE A 83 -26.68 17.20 -4.22
N ASP A 84 -26.86 17.97 -5.28
CA ASP A 84 -28.10 18.69 -5.56
C ASP A 84 -29.18 17.73 -6.06
N LEU A 85 -30.33 17.74 -5.40
CA LEU A 85 -31.51 17.03 -5.85
C LEU A 85 -32.38 17.97 -6.69
N PRO A 86 -32.74 17.62 -7.95
CA PRO A 86 -33.62 18.46 -8.75
C PRO A 86 -34.95 18.69 -8.02
N GLY A 87 -35.49 19.92 -8.08
CA GLY A 87 -36.80 20.26 -7.49
C GLY A 87 -36.80 20.77 -6.04
N LYS A 88 -35.66 20.71 -5.32
CA LYS A 88 -35.49 21.41 -4.03
C LYS A 88 -34.75 22.72 -4.23
N SER A 89 -35.20 23.80 -3.57
CA SER A 89 -34.42 25.03 -3.49
C SER A 89 -33.05 24.73 -2.87
N SER A 90 -32.01 25.42 -3.37
CA SER A 90 -30.61 25.41 -2.95
C SER A 90 -30.42 25.84 -1.47
N GLY A 91 -31.10 25.16 -0.55
CA GLY A 91 -30.89 25.25 0.89
C GLY A 91 -30.02 24.10 1.32
N LEU A 92 -28.88 24.41 1.96
CA LEU A 92 -28.00 23.46 2.64
C LEU A 92 -28.76 22.79 3.79
N SER A 93 -29.62 21.83 3.49
CA SER A 93 -30.25 21.00 4.51
C SER A 93 -29.13 20.28 5.28
N GLU A 94 -29.11 20.39 6.61
CA GLU A 94 -28.17 19.66 7.49
C GLU A 94 -28.48 18.16 7.60
N GLN A 95 -29.22 17.64 6.62
CA GLN A 95 -29.77 16.30 6.62
C GLN A 95 -29.55 15.69 5.24
N ILE A 96 -28.90 14.53 5.21
CA ILE A 96 -28.64 13.75 4.00
C ILE A 96 -29.85 12.86 3.74
N ALA A 97 -30.48 13.03 2.59
CA ALA A 97 -31.57 12.17 2.14
C ALA A 97 -31.03 10.86 1.54
N LYS A 98 -31.88 9.82 1.48
CA LYS A 98 -31.50 8.51 0.90
C LYS A 98 -31.01 8.63 -0.53
N GLU A 99 -31.62 9.54 -1.29
CA GLU A 99 -31.27 9.79 -2.69
C GLU A 99 -29.84 10.34 -2.81
N GLN A 100 -29.46 11.31 -1.97
CA GLN A 100 -28.09 11.86 -1.93
C GLN A 100 -27.08 10.80 -1.51
N PHE A 101 -27.42 9.97 -0.52
CA PHE A 101 -26.56 8.90 -0.04
C PHE A 101 -26.25 7.88 -1.14
N VAL A 102 -27.27 7.42 -1.88
CA VAL A 102 -27.07 6.45 -2.98
C VAL A 102 -26.28 7.05 -4.15
N ILE A 103 -26.58 8.29 -4.55
CA ILE A 103 -25.83 8.97 -5.62
C ILE A 103 -24.36 9.14 -5.22
N PHE A 104 -24.09 9.52 -3.96
CA PHE A 104 -22.72 9.62 -3.43
C PHE A 104 -21.95 8.31 -3.55
N MET A 105 -22.55 7.22 -3.07
CA MET A 105 -21.95 5.89 -3.13
C MET A 105 -21.72 5.45 -4.58
N SER A 106 -22.71 5.65 -5.45
CA SER A 106 -22.62 5.32 -6.88
C SER A 106 -21.47 6.05 -7.56
N ASN A 107 -21.38 7.37 -7.38
CA ASN A 107 -20.36 8.17 -8.07
C ASN A 107 -18.95 7.82 -7.59
N LEU A 108 -18.73 7.71 -6.27
CA LEU A 108 -17.39 7.41 -5.76
C LEU A 108 -16.94 5.96 -5.96
N LEU A 109 -17.85 4.99 -5.93
CA LEU A 109 -17.49 3.57 -6.00
C LEU A 109 -17.63 2.94 -7.39
N LYS A 110 -18.53 3.46 -8.24
CA LYS A 110 -18.83 2.91 -9.57
C LYS A 110 -18.77 3.96 -10.68
N GLY A 111 -18.56 5.23 -10.36
CA GLY A 111 -18.50 6.32 -11.32
C GLY A 111 -17.15 6.50 -12.00
N ASN A 112 -17.15 7.24 -13.10
CA ASN A 112 -15.94 7.66 -13.80
C ASN A 112 -15.27 8.87 -13.10
N ALA A 113 -14.17 9.39 -13.67
CA ALA A 113 -13.46 10.54 -13.09
C ALA A 113 -14.35 11.79 -12.97
N ASP A 114 -15.14 12.09 -14.00
CA ASP A 114 -16.03 13.25 -14.09
C ASP A 114 -17.16 13.22 -13.04
N GLU A 115 -17.68 12.04 -12.74
CA GLU A 115 -18.71 11.88 -11.69
C GLU A 115 -18.12 11.99 -10.28
N LYS A 116 -16.86 11.59 -10.12
CA LYS A 116 -16.12 11.67 -8.85
C LYS A 116 -15.66 13.08 -8.53
N ILE A 117 -15.21 13.83 -9.53
CA ILE A 117 -14.47 15.08 -9.32
C ILE A 117 -15.31 16.11 -8.57
N SER A 118 -16.58 16.25 -8.94
CA SER A 118 -17.50 17.19 -8.30
C SER A 118 -17.65 16.90 -6.80
N ILE A 119 -17.69 15.63 -6.41
CA ILE A 119 -17.78 15.21 -5.00
C ILE A 119 -16.43 15.42 -4.30
N ILE A 120 -15.31 15.02 -4.92
CA ILE A 120 -13.98 15.17 -4.34
C ILE A 120 -13.67 16.64 -4.07
N MET A 121 -13.95 17.55 -5.00
CA MET A 121 -13.74 18.98 -4.78
C MET A 121 -14.55 19.50 -3.58
N ARG A 122 -15.77 18.99 -3.37
CA ARG A 122 -16.63 19.35 -2.24
C ARG A 122 -16.18 18.71 -0.91
N MET A 123 -15.51 17.56 -0.98
CA MET A 123 -14.81 16.97 0.16
C MET A 123 -13.57 17.79 0.54
N ILE A 124 -12.90 18.43 -0.43
CA ILE A 124 -11.72 19.28 -0.19
C ILE A 124 -12.13 20.65 0.38
N ALA A 125 -13.08 21.32 -0.28
CA ALA A 125 -13.57 22.64 0.13
C ALA A 125 -15.10 22.68 0.17
N LYS A 126 -15.65 23.21 1.27
CA LYS A 126 -17.11 23.36 1.45
C LYS A 126 -17.72 24.32 0.42
N THR A 127 -16.98 25.35 0.04
CA THR A 127 -17.37 26.35 -0.97
C THR A 127 -16.93 25.91 -2.36
N GLY A 128 -17.73 26.20 -3.38
CA GLY A 128 -17.32 25.98 -4.76
C GLY A 128 -16.21 26.96 -5.17
N GLY A 129 -15.37 26.55 -6.12
CA GLY A 129 -14.30 27.38 -6.69
C GLY A 129 -12.97 26.62 -6.84
N PRO A 130 -11.92 27.32 -7.29
CA PRO A 130 -10.58 26.76 -7.37
C PRO A 130 -10.07 26.32 -6.00
N LEU A 131 -9.25 25.26 -5.98
CA LEU A 131 -8.66 24.69 -4.77
C LEU A 131 -7.19 25.09 -4.67
N LYS A 132 -6.77 25.51 -3.47
CA LYS A 132 -5.34 25.70 -3.21
C LYS A 132 -4.62 24.36 -3.06
N GLY A 133 -3.38 24.28 -3.52
CA GLY A 133 -2.53 23.10 -3.35
C GLY A 133 -2.45 22.61 -1.89
N LYS A 134 -2.40 23.52 -0.93
CA LYS A 134 -2.44 23.19 0.51
C LYS A 134 -3.71 22.44 0.92
N GLN A 135 -4.88 22.83 0.40
CA GLN A 135 -6.14 22.15 0.71
C GLN A 135 -6.19 20.74 0.14
N ILE A 136 -5.61 20.54 -1.06
CA ILE A 136 -5.48 19.23 -1.71
C ILE A 136 -4.50 18.35 -0.92
N GLN A 137 -3.38 18.93 -0.44
CA GLN A 137 -2.43 18.23 0.41
C GLN A 137 -3.08 17.76 1.72
N GLU A 138 -3.76 18.66 2.44
CA GLU A 138 -4.48 18.33 3.68
C GLU A 138 -5.52 17.22 3.46
N PHE A 139 -6.27 17.30 2.36
CA PHE A 139 -7.22 16.23 1.97
C PHE A 139 -6.51 14.90 1.73
N THR A 140 -5.37 14.91 1.03
CA THR A 140 -4.63 13.71 0.69
C THR A 140 -4.01 13.07 1.94
N GLU A 141 -3.48 13.89 2.87
CA GLU A 141 -2.98 13.43 4.16
C GLU A 141 -4.10 12.81 5.02
N ASP A 142 -5.27 13.46 5.10
CA ASP A 142 -6.45 12.92 5.78
C ASP A 142 -6.91 11.58 5.17
N LEU A 143 -6.85 11.48 3.84
CA LEU A 143 -7.20 10.28 3.09
C LEU A 143 -6.27 9.11 3.40
N ILE A 144 -4.96 9.31 3.29
CA ILE A 144 -3.96 8.26 3.58
C ILE A 144 -4.03 7.86 5.06
N THR A 145 -4.15 8.83 5.97
CA THR A 145 -4.33 8.56 7.40
C THR A 145 -5.55 7.70 7.65
N SER A 146 -6.66 8.00 6.96
CA SER A 146 -7.90 7.22 7.07
C SER A 146 -7.74 5.81 6.53
N VAL A 147 -7.00 5.60 5.44
CA VAL A 147 -6.69 4.26 4.93
C VAL A 147 -5.93 3.43 5.98
N VAL A 148 -4.85 3.98 6.55
CA VAL A 148 -4.07 3.28 7.59
C VAL A 148 -4.95 2.96 8.80
N HIS A 149 -5.78 3.93 9.21
CA HIS A 149 -6.70 3.78 10.34
C HIS A 149 -7.74 2.68 10.11
N VAL A 150 -8.47 2.70 8.99
CA VAL A 150 -9.53 1.71 8.72
C VAL A 150 -8.97 0.30 8.57
N LEU A 151 -7.81 0.14 7.92
CA LEU A 151 -7.15 -1.17 7.79
C LEU A 151 -6.69 -1.70 9.14
N SER A 152 -6.13 -0.84 10.00
CA SER A 152 -5.77 -1.22 11.37
C SER A 152 -7.01 -1.58 12.19
N TYR A 153 -8.08 -0.79 12.10
CA TYR A 153 -9.32 -0.99 12.84
C TYR A 153 -10.00 -2.32 12.45
N ARG A 154 -10.02 -2.64 11.16
CA ARG A 154 -10.59 -3.88 10.61
C ARG A 154 -9.67 -5.10 10.72
N LYS A 155 -8.46 -4.93 11.26
CA LYS A 155 -7.41 -5.97 11.33
C LYS A 155 -7.00 -6.51 9.95
N GLU A 156 -7.06 -5.66 8.93
CA GLU A 156 -6.72 -5.98 7.53
C GLU A 156 -5.26 -5.62 7.17
N LEU A 157 -4.40 -5.38 8.16
CA LEU A 157 -2.96 -5.16 7.94
C LEU A 157 -2.17 -6.46 7.68
N ARG A 158 -2.82 -7.63 7.64
CA ARG A 158 -2.25 -8.92 7.16
C ARG A 158 -0.89 -9.29 7.73
N GLY A 159 -0.73 -9.17 9.04
CA GLY A 159 0.51 -9.48 9.75
C GLY A 159 1.46 -8.29 9.94
N TRP A 160 1.25 -7.19 9.23
CA TRP A 160 1.79 -5.89 9.63
C TRP A 160 1.00 -5.34 10.83
N SER A 161 1.63 -4.50 11.62
CA SER A 161 1.00 -3.76 12.72
C SER A 161 1.66 -2.40 12.91
N LEU A 162 0.93 -1.45 13.48
CA LEU A 162 1.49 -0.13 13.80
C LEU A 162 2.61 -0.19 14.86
N GLU A 163 2.74 -1.32 15.56
CA GLU A 163 3.80 -1.57 16.55
C GLU A 163 5.07 -2.15 15.91
N ASN A 164 4.93 -2.86 14.78
CA ASN A 164 6.04 -3.52 14.10
C ASN A 164 6.50 -2.79 12.83
N THR A 165 5.97 -1.61 12.55
CA THR A 165 6.38 -0.72 11.47
C THR A 165 6.85 0.62 12.00
N ARG A 166 7.60 1.37 11.19
CA ARG A 166 7.92 2.77 11.49
C ARG A 166 6.63 3.60 11.64
N ASP A 167 6.72 4.67 12.43
CA ASP A 167 5.65 5.63 12.57
C ASP A 167 5.18 6.17 11.21
N SER A 168 3.87 6.15 11.01
CA SER A 168 3.24 6.49 9.73
C SER A 168 3.10 7.99 9.48
N SER A 169 3.33 8.87 10.48
CA SER A 169 3.10 10.32 10.28
C SER A 169 4.03 10.91 9.20
N SER A 170 5.28 10.47 9.17
CA SER A 170 6.25 10.85 8.13
C SER A 170 5.87 10.27 6.77
N GLY A 171 5.47 9.00 6.71
CA GLY A 171 5.03 8.33 5.49
C GLY A 171 3.76 8.91 4.89
N VAL A 172 2.79 9.32 5.71
CA VAL A 172 1.57 10.00 5.26
C VAL A 172 1.93 11.28 4.52
N LYS A 173 2.80 12.12 5.09
CA LYS A 173 3.23 13.37 4.46
C LYS A 173 4.03 13.13 3.19
N ALA A 174 4.94 12.15 3.22
CA ALA A 174 5.77 11.80 2.07
C ALA A 174 4.91 11.28 0.90
N LEU A 175 3.98 10.37 1.16
CA LEU A 175 3.06 9.86 0.15
C LEU A 175 2.10 10.94 -0.34
N ALA A 176 1.54 11.77 0.54
CA ALA A 176 0.68 12.88 0.12
C ALA A 176 1.44 13.85 -0.81
N SER A 177 2.68 14.18 -0.48
CA SER A 177 3.52 15.06 -1.30
C SER A 177 3.85 14.44 -2.66
N GLU A 178 4.11 13.13 -2.69
CA GLU A 178 4.38 12.39 -3.92
C GLU A 178 3.14 12.36 -4.84
N LEU A 179 1.96 12.02 -4.30
CA LEU A 179 0.70 12.03 -5.06
C LEU A 179 0.36 13.45 -5.56
N LEU A 180 0.68 14.48 -4.77
CA LEU A 180 0.47 15.88 -5.14
C LEU A 180 1.42 16.36 -6.25
N SER A 181 2.61 15.75 -6.37
CA SER A 181 3.62 16.12 -7.38
C SER A 181 3.18 15.85 -8.84
N GLU A 182 2.09 15.12 -9.02
CA GLU A 182 1.44 14.87 -10.32
C GLU A 182 0.42 15.94 -10.72
N LEU A 183 0.19 16.96 -9.87
CA LEU A 183 -0.50 18.18 -10.29
C LEU A 183 0.32 18.93 -11.34
N LYS A 184 -0.33 19.25 -12.45
CA LYS A 184 0.25 20.00 -13.57
C LYS A 184 -0.69 21.14 -13.91
N LEU A 185 -0.13 22.32 -14.18
CA LEU A 185 -0.88 23.42 -14.74
C LEU A 185 -1.25 23.13 -16.20
N PRO A 186 -2.24 23.83 -16.78
CA PRO A 186 -2.70 23.59 -18.16
C PRO A 186 -1.61 23.74 -19.23
N ASP A 187 -0.55 24.49 -18.94
CA ASP A 187 0.64 24.66 -19.79
C ASP A 187 1.66 23.52 -19.66
N GLY A 188 1.38 22.52 -18.82
CA GLY A 188 2.25 21.38 -18.53
C GLY A 188 3.28 21.63 -17.43
N THR A 189 3.34 22.83 -16.86
CA THR A 189 4.30 23.16 -15.79
C THR A 189 3.91 22.47 -14.48
N LYS A 190 4.91 21.96 -13.74
CA LYS A 190 4.74 21.38 -12.40
C LYS A 190 5.25 22.37 -11.36
N PRO A 191 4.37 23.08 -10.62
CA PRO A 191 4.82 23.90 -9.51
C PRO A 191 5.41 23.01 -8.41
N VAL A 192 6.42 23.51 -7.69
CA VAL A 192 7.15 22.72 -6.68
C VAL A 192 7.22 23.44 -5.34
N GLY A 193 7.32 22.66 -4.27
CA GLY A 193 7.50 23.19 -2.91
C GLY A 193 6.44 24.21 -2.50
N SER A 194 6.86 25.38 -2.02
CA SER A 194 5.93 26.41 -1.54
C SER A 194 4.99 26.95 -2.61
N GLU A 195 5.44 26.99 -3.87
CA GLU A 195 4.63 27.50 -4.99
C GLU A 195 3.43 26.58 -5.26
N LEU A 196 3.66 25.26 -5.23
CA LEU A 196 2.62 24.25 -5.38
C LEU A 196 1.50 24.45 -4.36
N LEU A 197 1.84 24.74 -3.11
CA LEU A 197 0.86 24.86 -2.02
C LEU A 197 -0.01 26.11 -2.10
N GLU A 198 0.52 27.21 -2.63
CA GLU A 198 -0.23 28.48 -2.77
C GLU A 198 -0.96 28.62 -4.11
N THR A 199 -0.63 27.79 -5.09
CA THR A 199 -1.27 27.78 -6.42
C THR A 199 -2.74 27.36 -6.32
N ASN A 200 -3.60 28.03 -7.09
CA ASN A 200 -5.02 27.69 -7.23
C ASN A 200 -5.20 26.79 -8.46
N PHE A 201 -5.90 25.68 -8.26
CA PHE A 201 -6.19 24.68 -9.28
C PHE A 201 -7.69 24.64 -9.55
N ASP A 202 -8.07 24.76 -10.83
CA ASP A 202 -9.46 24.67 -11.25
C ASP A 202 -9.93 23.21 -11.37
N GLN A 203 -11.23 23.02 -11.64
CA GLN A 203 -11.82 21.69 -11.75
C GLN A 203 -11.14 20.80 -12.78
N SER A 204 -10.72 21.35 -13.92
CA SER A 204 -10.11 20.57 -15.00
C SER A 204 -8.75 20.00 -14.59
N VAL A 205 -7.97 20.77 -13.84
CA VAL A 205 -6.66 20.31 -13.33
C VAL A 205 -6.83 19.23 -12.26
N ILE A 206 -7.83 19.36 -11.38
CA ILE A 206 -8.09 18.33 -10.35
C ILE A 206 -8.62 17.04 -11.01
N GLU A 207 -9.45 17.15 -12.04
CA GLU A 207 -9.97 16.00 -12.79
C GLU A 207 -8.84 15.19 -13.42
N ASP A 208 -7.95 15.89 -14.13
CA ASP A 208 -6.76 15.34 -14.77
C ASP A 208 -5.77 14.74 -13.74
N TRP A 209 -5.65 15.36 -12.56
CA TRP A 209 -4.89 14.80 -11.45
C TRP A 209 -5.50 13.51 -10.89
N VAL A 210 -6.80 13.47 -10.61
CA VAL A 210 -7.48 12.25 -10.12
C VAL A 210 -7.40 11.12 -11.15
N TYR A 211 -7.42 11.45 -12.44
CA TYR A 211 -7.21 10.48 -13.52
C TYR A 211 -5.79 9.90 -13.52
N ARG A 212 -4.76 10.76 -13.38
CA ARG A 212 -3.35 10.32 -13.35
C ARG A 212 -2.95 9.62 -12.06
N VAL A 213 -3.65 9.90 -10.96
CA VAL A 213 -3.35 9.40 -9.62
C VAL A 213 -4.49 8.48 -9.16
N PRO A 214 -4.59 7.25 -9.70
CA PRO A 214 -5.67 6.31 -9.40
C PRO A 214 -5.75 5.94 -7.91
N GLN A 215 -4.64 6.11 -7.17
CA GLN A 215 -4.55 5.90 -5.72
C GLN A 215 -5.62 6.70 -4.96
N ILE A 216 -5.98 7.92 -5.41
CA ILE A 216 -7.03 8.72 -4.77
C ILE A 216 -8.38 7.98 -4.80
N SER A 217 -8.75 7.41 -5.95
CA SER A 217 -9.97 6.62 -6.09
C SER A 217 -9.91 5.32 -5.27
N VAL A 218 -8.77 4.63 -5.29
CA VAL A 218 -8.57 3.38 -4.53
C VAL A 218 -8.70 3.65 -3.03
N PHE A 219 -8.03 4.66 -2.51
CA PHE A 219 -8.07 5.03 -1.10
C PHE A 219 -9.47 5.46 -0.66
N LEU A 220 -10.18 6.24 -1.47
CA LEU A 220 -11.58 6.59 -1.17
C LEU A 220 -12.47 5.35 -1.13
N SER A 221 -12.30 4.40 -2.06
CA SER A 221 -13.03 3.14 -2.06
C SER A 221 -12.77 2.33 -0.78
N VAL A 222 -11.50 2.23 -0.35
CA VAL A 222 -11.13 1.55 0.90
C VAL A 222 -11.77 2.23 2.11
N VAL A 223 -11.63 3.55 2.22
CA VAL A 223 -12.20 4.33 3.33
C VAL A 223 -13.72 4.20 3.39
N ILE A 224 -14.41 4.26 2.26
CA ILE A 224 -15.87 4.14 2.22
C ILE A 224 -16.31 2.72 2.59
N ARG A 225 -15.75 1.70 1.95
CA ARG A 225 -16.14 0.30 2.18
C ARG A 225 -15.79 -0.13 3.61
N GLN A 226 -14.54 0.07 4.04
CA GLN A 226 -14.07 -0.38 5.35
C GLN A 226 -14.50 0.54 6.49
N GLY A 227 -14.55 1.85 6.26
CA GLY A 227 -14.98 2.82 7.27
C GLY A 227 -16.48 2.76 7.53
N LEU A 228 -17.31 2.70 6.49
CA LEU A 228 -18.76 2.62 6.64
C LEU A 228 -19.29 1.19 6.81
N HIS A 229 -18.45 0.18 6.53
CA HIS A 229 -18.78 -1.24 6.55
C HIS A 229 -19.90 -1.61 5.56
N VAL A 230 -19.61 -1.47 4.27
CA VAL A 230 -20.59 -1.64 3.19
C VAL A 230 -19.95 -2.27 1.96
N LEU A 231 -20.73 -3.05 1.20
CA LEU A 231 -20.31 -3.75 -0.02
C LEU A 231 -19.19 -4.77 0.20
N HIS A 232 -19.32 -5.61 1.23
CA HIS A 232 -18.38 -6.70 1.54
C HIS A 232 -18.80 -8.06 0.94
N SER A 233 -19.97 -8.11 0.30
CA SER A 233 -20.68 -9.33 -0.08
C SER A 233 -20.16 -10.01 -1.37
N LEU A 234 -19.17 -9.45 -2.07
CA LEU A 234 -18.68 -10.00 -3.36
C LEU A 234 -17.15 -10.19 -3.41
N PRO A 235 -16.65 -11.43 -3.66
CA PRO A 235 -15.22 -11.75 -3.70
C PRO A 235 -14.39 -11.11 -4.84
N ASP A 236 -14.99 -10.80 -6.00
CA ASP A 236 -14.20 -10.38 -7.16
C ASP A 236 -13.75 -8.90 -7.11
N GLN A 237 -14.47 -8.04 -6.37
CA GLN A 237 -14.11 -6.62 -6.19
C GLN A 237 -13.21 -6.37 -4.98
N THR A 238 -13.03 -7.36 -4.10
CA THR A 238 -12.14 -7.24 -2.96
C THR A 238 -10.69 -7.37 -3.40
N ASN A 239 -10.36 -8.13 -4.45
CA ASN A 239 -8.97 -8.36 -4.88
C ASN A 239 -8.12 -7.09 -5.08
N ASP A 240 -8.67 -6.02 -5.67
CA ASP A 240 -7.96 -4.74 -5.84
C ASP A 240 -7.66 -4.03 -4.50
N ILE A 241 -8.53 -4.22 -3.51
CA ILE A 241 -8.37 -3.68 -2.15
C ILE A 241 -7.48 -4.62 -1.31
N LEU A 242 -7.59 -5.92 -1.54
CA LEU A 242 -6.85 -6.98 -0.86
C LEU A 242 -5.34 -6.86 -1.16
N ASN A 243 -4.95 -6.46 -2.36
CA ASN A 243 -3.53 -6.34 -2.73
C ASN A 243 -2.89 -5.00 -2.33
N LEU A 244 -3.62 -4.11 -1.65
CA LEU A 244 -3.06 -2.83 -1.21
C LEU A 244 -1.93 -3.02 -0.20
N VAL A 245 -2.13 -3.95 0.74
CA VAL A 245 -1.13 -4.34 1.74
C VAL A 245 -0.78 -5.81 1.52
N PRO A 246 0.51 -6.15 1.29
CA PRO A 246 0.93 -7.53 1.10
C PRO A 246 0.84 -8.30 2.43
N HIS A 247 0.56 -9.60 2.38
CA HIS A 247 0.66 -10.45 3.56
C HIS A 247 2.11 -10.49 4.08
N CYS A 248 2.30 -10.16 5.37
CA CYS A 248 3.61 -10.14 6.01
C CYS A 248 3.99 -11.48 6.62
N LYS A 249 5.18 -12.00 6.27
CA LYS A 249 5.80 -13.15 6.93
C LYS A 249 7.18 -12.78 7.50
N GLY A 250 7.51 -13.37 8.65
CA GLY A 250 8.86 -13.30 9.24
C GLY A 250 9.11 -12.21 10.29
N ILE A 251 8.14 -11.35 10.62
CA ILE A 251 8.29 -10.33 11.70
C ILE A 251 7.67 -10.78 13.03
N LYS A 252 6.52 -11.47 12.99
CA LYS A 252 5.73 -11.80 14.18
C LYS A 252 6.59 -12.51 15.24
N GLY A 253 6.47 -12.06 16.49
CA GLY A 253 7.19 -12.63 17.64
C GLY A 253 8.67 -12.27 17.75
N ARG A 254 9.25 -11.54 16.79
CA ARG A 254 10.69 -11.23 16.78
C ARG A 254 11.06 -9.88 17.42
N GLY A 255 10.07 -9.08 17.84
CA GLY A 255 10.31 -7.77 18.47
C GLY A 255 10.97 -6.73 17.54
N VAL A 256 10.89 -6.91 16.22
CA VAL A 256 11.51 -6.01 15.24
C VAL A 256 10.50 -5.02 14.70
N VAL A 257 10.92 -3.76 14.64
CA VAL A 257 10.24 -2.69 13.94
C VAL A 257 10.87 -2.55 12.55
N SER A 258 10.07 -2.78 11.50
CA SER A 258 10.51 -2.65 10.12
C SER A 258 10.96 -1.22 9.80
N LEU A 259 11.90 -1.10 8.87
CA LEU A 259 12.29 0.18 8.30
C LEU A 259 11.15 0.85 7.53
N PHE A 260 10.18 0.10 7.01
CA PHE A 260 9.00 0.64 6.34
C PHE A 260 7.91 1.09 7.32
N ASP A 261 7.13 2.08 6.91
CA ASP A 261 5.81 2.38 7.46
C ASP A 261 4.71 1.86 6.51
N ILE A 262 3.46 1.85 6.97
CA ILE A 262 2.32 1.35 6.18
C ILE A 262 2.14 2.14 4.87
N PRO A 263 2.19 3.49 4.83
CA PRO A 263 2.10 4.24 3.58
C PRO A 263 3.19 3.86 2.55
N ALA A 264 4.44 3.68 2.98
CA ALA A 264 5.52 3.27 2.10
C ALA A 264 5.33 1.83 1.60
N ILE A 265 4.84 0.90 2.44
CA ILE A 265 4.50 -0.46 2.02
C ILE A 265 3.47 -0.42 0.90
N ILE A 266 2.37 0.31 1.09
CA ILE A 266 1.30 0.45 0.10
C ILE A 266 1.85 1.02 -1.21
N TYR A 267 2.61 2.11 -1.13
CA TYR A 267 3.15 2.78 -2.31
C TYR A 267 4.14 1.88 -3.07
N ILE A 268 5.12 1.29 -2.41
CA ILE A 268 6.11 0.42 -3.06
C ILE A 268 5.45 -0.85 -3.61
N ASN A 269 4.51 -1.46 -2.87
CA ASN A 269 3.78 -2.64 -3.35
C ASN A 269 3.02 -2.36 -4.64
N SER A 270 2.41 -1.17 -4.77
CA SER A 270 1.69 -0.78 -6.00
C SER A 270 2.59 -0.66 -7.25
N HIS A 271 3.90 -0.56 -7.09
CA HIS A 271 4.88 -0.51 -8.19
C HIS A 271 5.47 -1.88 -8.53
N LEU A 272 5.17 -2.93 -7.76
CA LEU A 272 5.57 -4.29 -8.10
C LEU A 272 4.68 -4.86 -9.21
N PRO A 273 5.18 -5.82 -10.01
CA PRO A 273 4.34 -6.66 -10.86
C PRO A 273 3.18 -7.28 -10.06
N ALA A 274 1.97 -7.32 -10.64
CA ALA A 274 0.74 -7.70 -9.94
C ALA A 274 0.85 -9.09 -9.27
N GLU A 275 1.55 -10.02 -9.91
CA GLU A 275 1.81 -11.38 -9.42
C GLU A 275 2.73 -11.44 -8.18
N LEU A 276 3.36 -10.34 -7.78
CA LEU A 276 4.25 -10.24 -6.62
C LEU A 276 3.65 -9.45 -5.44
N GLN A 277 2.48 -8.82 -5.64
CA GLN A 277 1.90 -7.86 -4.69
C GLN A 277 1.23 -8.49 -3.46
N HIS A 278 0.98 -9.80 -3.48
CA HIS A 278 0.16 -10.47 -2.46
C HIS A 278 0.91 -10.78 -1.16
N LYS A 279 2.24 -10.89 -1.19
CA LYS A 279 3.02 -11.43 -0.06
C LYS A 279 4.43 -10.87 0.02
N TRP A 280 4.85 -10.44 1.21
CA TRP A 280 6.21 -10.03 1.55
C TRP A 280 6.75 -10.90 2.70
N GLN A 281 7.98 -11.39 2.56
CA GLN A 281 8.64 -12.22 3.57
C GLN A 281 10.02 -11.65 3.93
N LEU A 282 10.26 -11.40 5.22
CA LEU A 282 11.57 -10.96 5.71
C LEU A 282 12.61 -12.07 5.48
N LEU A 283 13.60 -11.81 4.62
CA LEU A 283 14.74 -12.69 4.39
C LEU A 283 15.91 -12.33 5.30
N PHE A 284 16.21 -11.04 5.40
CA PHE A 284 17.36 -10.53 6.13
C PHE A 284 17.00 -9.23 6.83
N SER A 285 17.59 -9.04 8.01
CA SER A 285 17.55 -7.79 8.78
C SER A 285 18.86 -7.73 9.55
N SER A 286 19.60 -6.63 9.41
CA SER A 286 20.89 -6.45 10.10
C SER A 286 20.73 -6.50 11.63
N ARG A 287 19.57 -6.07 12.13
CA ARG A 287 19.20 -6.08 13.56
C ARG A 287 18.94 -7.48 14.11
N LEU A 288 18.60 -8.44 13.26
CA LEU A 288 18.33 -9.83 13.64
C LEU A 288 19.48 -10.78 13.31
N HIS A 289 20.10 -10.59 12.16
CA HIS A 289 21.03 -11.55 11.56
C HIS A 289 22.48 -11.06 11.59
N GLY A 290 22.71 -9.86 12.13
CA GLY A 290 24.03 -9.24 12.25
C GLY A 290 24.48 -8.49 11.00
N GLU A 291 25.64 -7.86 11.12
CA GLU A 291 26.22 -6.93 10.15
C GLU A 291 27.35 -7.58 9.35
N SER A 292 27.01 -8.60 8.58
CA SER A 292 27.97 -9.34 7.75
C SER A 292 27.44 -9.54 6.33
N PHE A 293 28.25 -9.19 5.33
CA PHE A 293 27.91 -9.40 3.93
C PHE A 293 27.75 -10.89 3.58
N SER A 294 28.52 -11.76 4.24
CA SER A 294 28.38 -13.21 4.07
C SER A 294 27.03 -13.72 4.60
N GLN A 295 26.56 -13.19 5.73
CA GLN A 295 25.21 -13.49 6.23
C GLN A 295 24.13 -12.94 5.31
N LEU A 296 24.26 -11.71 4.83
CA LEU A 296 23.36 -11.13 3.83
C LEU A 296 23.24 -12.07 2.61
N CYS A 297 24.37 -12.47 2.01
CA CYS A 297 24.38 -13.38 0.86
C CYS A 297 23.70 -14.72 1.17
N ALA A 298 23.98 -15.31 2.33
CA ALA A 298 23.38 -16.59 2.74
C ALA A 298 21.84 -16.52 2.84
N HIS A 299 21.29 -15.36 3.18
CA HIS A 299 19.86 -15.14 3.34
C HIS A 299 19.12 -14.77 2.04
N ILE A 300 19.78 -14.12 1.07
CA ILE A 300 19.09 -13.54 -0.11
C ILE A 300 19.31 -14.32 -1.42
N VAL A 301 20.39 -15.10 -1.52
CA VAL A 301 20.73 -15.81 -2.74
C VAL A 301 19.70 -16.91 -3.03
N ASN A 302 19.24 -17.00 -4.29
CA ASN A 302 18.24 -17.97 -4.75
C ASN A 302 16.88 -17.92 -4.03
N LYS A 303 16.44 -16.74 -3.56
CA LYS A 303 15.16 -16.56 -2.84
C LYS A 303 14.02 -15.93 -3.66
N GLY A 304 14.25 -15.67 -4.95
CA GLY A 304 13.29 -14.99 -5.81
C GLY A 304 13.46 -13.47 -5.81
N PRO A 305 12.52 -12.75 -6.44
CA PRO A 305 12.50 -11.28 -6.46
C PRO A 305 12.39 -10.73 -5.03
N CYS A 306 13.07 -9.62 -4.76
CA CYS A 306 13.04 -9.03 -3.42
C CYS A 306 13.21 -7.51 -3.41
N ILE A 307 12.77 -6.89 -2.33
CA ILE A 307 12.95 -5.48 -2.01
C ILE A 307 14.08 -5.37 -1.01
N VAL A 308 15.05 -4.52 -1.31
CA VAL A 308 16.11 -4.10 -0.39
C VAL A 308 15.78 -2.71 0.12
N ILE A 309 15.77 -2.52 1.44
CA ILE A 309 15.66 -1.19 2.06
C ILE A 309 16.81 -0.98 3.05
N ILE A 310 17.37 0.22 3.02
CA ILE A 310 18.51 0.63 3.83
C ILE A 310 18.17 1.94 4.52
N ARG A 311 18.66 2.07 5.76
CA ARG A 311 18.79 3.33 6.47
C ARG A 311 20.26 3.70 6.57
N ASP A 312 20.63 4.91 6.18
CA ASP A 312 21.97 5.44 6.48
C ASP A 312 22.03 6.10 7.88
N LEU A 313 23.24 6.35 8.39
CA LEU A 313 23.43 7.01 9.69
C LEU A 313 22.87 8.45 9.76
N ASP A 314 22.63 9.09 8.62
CA ASP A 314 21.99 10.42 8.53
C ASP A 314 20.45 10.31 8.49
N GLY A 315 19.90 9.09 8.55
CA GLY A 315 18.47 8.80 8.67
C GLY A 315 17.72 8.70 7.35
N PHE A 316 18.39 8.80 6.20
CA PHE A 316 17.76 8.63 4.89
C PHE A 316 17.37 7.16 4.71
N LEU A 317 16.21 6.94 4.08
CA LEU A 317 15.67 5.62 3.82
C LEU A 317 15.44 5.44 2.34
N PHE A 318 16.08 4.43 1.75
CA PHE A 318 16.09 4.20 0.32
C PHE A 318 16.42 2.75 0.01
N GLY A 319 16.27 2.36 -1.25
CA GLY A 319 16.40 0.97 -1.62
C GLY A 319 16.17 0.69 -3.09
N GLY A 320 15.93 -0.57 -3.39
CA GLY A 320 15.61 -1.03 -4.74
C GLY A 320 14.85 -2.35 -4.75
N PHE A 321 14.09 -2.56 -5.81
CA PHE A 321 13.46 -3.82 -6.13
C PHE A 321 14.30 -4.59 -7.15
N ALA A 322 14.70 -5.81 -6.77
CA ALA A 322 15.38 -6.77 -7.61
C ALA A 322 14.36 -7.75 -8.20
N SER A 323 14.24 -7.78 -9.52
CA SER A 323 13.20 -8.55 -10.22
C SER A 323 13.47 -10.06 -10.32
N HIS A 324 14.68 -10.50 -9.94
CA HIS A 324 15.11 -11.89 -10.00
C HIS A 324 15.80 -12.30 -8.70
N SER A 325 15.96 -13.61 -8.50
CA SER A 325 16.86 -14.16 -7.49
C SER A 325 18.26 -13.56 -7.62
N TRP A 326 18.85 -13.18 -6.50
CA TRP A 326 20.27 -12.85 -6.45
C TRP A 326 21.12 -14.09 -6.69
N GLU A 327 22.03 -14.01 -7.65
CA GLU A 327 23.11 -14.97 -7.85
C GLU A 327 24.46 -14.26 -7.67
N VAL A 328 25.44 -14.97 -7.10
CA VAL A 328 26.81 -14.47 -6.95
C VAL A 328 27.56 -14.72 -8.25
N LYS A 329 27.72 -13.69 -9.07
CA LYS A 329 28.44 -13.75 -10.35
C LYS A 329 28.97 -12.37 -10.76
N PRO A 330 30.02 -12.30 -11.59
CA PRO A 330 30.63 -11.03 -11.98
C PRO A 330 29.85 -10.23 -13.04
N GLN A 331 28.73 -10.75 -13.54
CA GLN A 331 27.88 -10.07 -14.53
C GLN A 331 26.68 -9.41 -13.87
N PHE A 332 26.17 -8.35 -14.51
CA PHE A 332 24.85 -7.82 -14.22
C PHE A 332 23.76 -8.87 -14.51
N GLN A 333 22.66 -8.78 -13.76
CA GLN A 333 21.53 -9.69 -13.82
C GLN A 333 20.21 -8.91 -13.65
N GLY A 334 19.08 -9.61 -13.66
CA GLY A 334 17.76 -9.02 -13.56
C GLY A 334 17.17 -8.61 -14.92
N ASP A 335 16.09 -7.84 -14.88
CA ASP A 335 15.40 -7.30 -16.06
C ASP A 335 14.94 -5.85 -15.85
N ASN A 336 14.26 -5.29 -16.84
CA ASN A 336 13.74 -3.93 -16.85
C ASN A 336 12.63 -3.63 -15.82
N ARG A 337 12.17 -4.63 -15.05
CA ARG A 337 11.21 -4.43 -13.95
C ARG A 337 11.90 -4.00 -12.66
N CYS A 338 13.23 -4.11 -12.57
CA CYS A 338 13.98 -3.54 -11.45
C CYS A 338 13.78 -2.03 -11.37
N PHE A 339 13.80 -1.49 -10.15
CA PHE A 339 13.75 -0.05 -9.92
C PHE A 339 14.47 0.31 -8.62
N LEU A 340 14.87 1.57 -8.50
CA LEU A 340 15.32 2.16 -7.24
C LEU A 340 14.18 2.97 -6.61
N PHE A 341 14.21 3.18 -5.31
CA PHE A 341 13.24 4.02 -4.62
C PHE A 341 13.88 4.76 -3.45
N SER A 342 13.25 5.88 -3.08
CA SER A 342 13.49 6.59 -1.82
C SER A 342 12.21 6.58 -0.99
N VAL A 343 12.32 6.55 0.34
CA VAL A 343 11.20 6.55 1.30
C VAL A 343 11.24 7.80 2.18
N PHE A 344 12.43 8.21 2.62
CA PHE A 344 12.63 9.41 3.44
C PHE A 344 13.96 10.07 3.05
N PRO A 345 14.02 11.40 2.87
CA PRO A 345 12.99 12.42 3.17
C PRO A 345 11.87 12.55 2.13
N THR A 346 12.04 11.97 0.95
CA THR A 346 11.06 12.01 -0.15
C THR A 346 10.73 10.60 -0.60
N LEU A 347 9.43 10.31 -0.78
CA LEU A 347 8.96 9.03 -1.31
C LEU A 347 8.92 9.11 -2.84
N ALA A 348 9.61 8.21 -3.55
CA ALA A 348 9.61 8.17 -5.01
C ALA A 348 10.11 6.82 -5.54
N VAL A 349 9.67 6.44 -6.74
CA VAL A 349 10.15 5.27 -7.50
C VAL A 349 10.84 5.72 -8.80
N TYR A 350 11.99 5.11 -9.09
CA TYR A 350 12.84 5.41 -10.24
C TYR A 350 13.00 4.16 -11.10
N THR A 351 12.21 4.10 -12.17
CA THR A 351 12.15 2.95 -13.09
C THR A 351 13.24 3.00 -14.15
N TYR A 352 13.42 1.87 -14.84
CA TYR A 352 14.39 1.71 -15.90
C TYR A 352 14.23 2.74 -17.04
N THR A 353 15.36 3.29 -17.51
CA THR A 353 15.42 4.36 -18.52
C THR A 353 15.43 3.89 -19.98
N GLY A 354 15.72 2.61 -20.25
CA GLY A 354 16.03 2.15 -21.60
C GLY A 354 17.52 2.24 -22.00
N TYR A 355 18.39 2.77 -21.13
CA TYR A 355 19.76 3.13 -21.55
C TYR A 355 20.77 1.97 -21.57
N ASN A 356 20.72 1.07 -20.59
CA ASN A 356 21.63 -0.10 -20.48
C ASN A 356 20.90 -1.28 -19.82
N ASP A 357 21.56 -2.39 -19.55
CA ASP A 357 21.01 -3.58 -18.90
C ASP A 357 21.66 -3.85 -17.52
N HIS A 358 22.20 -2.81 -16.88
CA HIS A 358 22.93 -2.90 -15.62
C HIS A 358 21.98 -2.88 -14.40
N TYR A 359 20.98 -3.76 -14.39
CA TYR A 359 19.86 -3.67 -13.44
C TYR A 359 20.30 -3.95 -11.99
N MET A 360 20.87 -5.13 -11.75
CA MET A 360 21.32 -5.57 -10.43
C MET A 360 22.62 -6.37 -10.56
N TYR A 361 23.44 -6.35 -9.51
CA TYR A 361 24.77 -6.94 -9.47
C TYR A 361 25.03 -7.50 -8.07
N LEU A 362 25.47 -8.75 -7.97
CA LEU A 362 25.96 -9.31 -6.71
C LEU A 362 27.18 -10.16 -6.98
N ASN A 363 28.27 -9.84 -6.30
CA ASN A 363 29.50 -10.60 -6.41
C ASN A 363 30.22 -10.66 -5.06
N HIS A 364 31.00 -11.72 -4.85
CA HIS A 364 31.69 -11.99 -3.60
C HIS A 364 32.90 -12.90 -3.83
N GLY A 365 34.00 -12.65 -3.13
CA GLY A 365 35.21 -13.48 -3.17
C GLY A 365 36.01 -13.42 -4.47
N GLN A 366 35.78 -12.44 -5.34
CA GLN A 366 36.54 -12.25 -6.58
C GLN A 366 37.70 -11.28 -6.38
N GLN A 367 38.81 -11.49 -7.10
CA GLN A 367 40.00 -10.61 -7.00
C GLN A 367 39.93 -9.42 -7.96
N THR A 368 39.34 -9.60 -9.15
CA THR A 368 39.41 -8.62 -10.25
C THR A 368 38.13 -7.83 -10.43
N MET A 369 37.03 -8.28 -9.83
CA MET A 369 35.71 -7.68 -9.96
C MET A 369 35.24 -7.15 -8.59
N PRO A 370 34.49 -6.04 -8.54
CA PRO A 370 34.01 -5.48 -7.29
C PRO A 370 33.17 -6.50 -6.50
N ASN A 371 33.42 -6.66 -5.21
CA ASN A 371 32.63 -7.52 -4.34
C ASN A 371 31.64 -6.66 -3.56
N GLY A 372 30.36 -7.02 -3.63
CA GLY A 372 29.28 -6.21 -3.08
C GLY A 372 27.97 -6.43 -3.83
N LEU A 373 26.96 -5.70 -3.39
CA LEU A 373 25.62 -5.66 -3.98
C LEU A 373 25.42 -4.29 -4.63
N GLY A 374 25.11 -4.27 -5.92
CA GLY A 374 24.91 -3.05 -6.70
C GLY A 374 23.60 -3.06 -7.47
N MET A 375 23.01 -1.89 -7.68
CA MET A 375 21.85 -1.69 -8.53
C MET A 375 21.97 -0.41 -9.35
N GLY A 376 21.91 -0.55 -10.67
CA GLY A 376 21.92 0.56 -11.63
C GLY A 376 23.24 1.30 -11.74
N GLY A 377 23.57 1.83 -12.91
CA GLY A 377 24.79 2.56 -13.17
C GLY A 377 25.88 1.66 -13.76
N GLN A 378 27.09 1.72 -13.24
CA GLN A 378 28.21 0.89 -13.69
C GLN A 378 29.16 0.64 -12.52
N HIS A 379 30.12 -0.28 -12.69
CA HIS A 379 31.15 -0.54 -11.68
C HIS A 379 31.80 0.76 -11.17
N GLY A 380 31.78 0.96 -9.84
CA GLY A 380 32.31 2.15 -9.17
C GLY A 380 31.41 3.38 -9.16
N TYR A 381 30.28 3.36 -9.89
CA TYR A 381 29.29 4.44 -10.02
C TYR A 381 27.87 3.87 -10.01
N PHE A 382 27.54 3.07 -9.00
CA PHE A 382 26.20 2.51 -8.89
C PHE A 382 25.21 3.53 -8.32
N GLY A 383 23.95 3.46 -8.76
CA GLY A 383 22.85 4.22 -8.15
C GLY A 383 22.62 3.81 -6.69
N LEU A 384 22.85 2.53 -6.39
CA LEU A 384 22.91 1.97 -5.04
C LEU A 384 24.01 0.90 -4.97
N TRP A 385 24.94 1.02 -4.02
CA TRP A 385 25.99 0.05 -3.74
C TRP A 385 26.11 -0.25 -2.25
N ILE A 386 26.32 -1.52 -1.92
CA ILE A 386 26.70 -2.01 -0.59
C ILE A 386 27.98 -2.82 -0.75
N ASP A 387 29.01 -2.43 -0.01
CA ASP A 387 30.32 -3.05 -0.08
C ASP A 387 30.36 -4.42 0.61
N SER A 388 31.21 -5.32 0.14
CA SER A 388 31.41 -6.64 0.76
C SER A 388 32.01 -6.59 2.16
N ASP A 389 32.71 -5.51 2.52
CA ASP A 389 33.16 -5.28 3.90
C ASP A 389 31.99 -5.01 4.86
N TYR A 390 30.77 -4.87 4.33
CA TYR A 390 29.55 -4.46 5.03
C TYR A 390 29.69 -3.08 5.70
N GLY A 391 28.55 -2.47 6.05
CA GLY A 391 28.52 -1.19 6.77
C GLY A 391 28.83 0.04 5.92
N LYS A 392 29.39 -0.10 4.72
CA LYS A 392 29.67 0.99 3.79
C LYS A 392 28.92 0.82 2.48
N GLY A 393 28.51 1.92 1.88
CA GLY A 393 27.84 1.95 0.59
C GLY A 393 28.01 3.28 -0.11
N HIS A 394 27.52 3.37 -1.35
CA HIS A 394 27.45 4.64 -2.07
C HIS A 394 26.19 4.71 -2.96
N SER A 395 25.77 5.94 -3.25
CA SER A 395 24.74 6.29 -4.23
C SER A 395 25.32 7.34 -5.18
N LYS A 396 25.98 6.87 -6.24
CA LYS A 396 26.69 7.73 -7.19
C LYS A 396 25.79 8.02 -8.39
N ALA A 397 25.14 9.18 -8.33
CA ALA A 397 24.16 9.61 -9.31
C ALA A 397 24.35 11.09 -9.67
N LYS A 398 25.55 11.48 -10.12
CA LYS A 398 25.84 12.85 -10.59
C LYS A 398 25.97 12.89 -12.13
N PRO A 399 25.04 13.51 -12.88
CA PRO A 399 23.86 14.23 -12.41
C PRO A 399 22.68 13.33 -11.99
N ARG A 400 22.57 12.13 -12.57
CA ARG A 400 21.61 11.07 -12.23
C ARG A 400 22.17 9.69 -12.60
N CYS A 401 21.66 8.62 -11.99
CA CYS A 401 22.00 7.25 -12.36
C CYS A 401 21.53 6.96 -13.79
N THR A 402 22.37 6.36 -14.64
CA THR A 402 22.04 6.12 -16.05
C THR A 402 20.95 5.07 -16.25
N THR A 403 20.92 4.01 -15.43
CA THR A 403 19.97 2.90 -15.57
C THR A 403 18.57 3.25 -15.10
N TYR A 404 18.44 4.02 -14.02
CA TYR A 404 17.16 4.29 -13.37
C TYR A 404 16.75 5.76 -13.38
N ASN A 405 17.60 6.64 -13.89
CA ASN A 405 17.44 8.08 -13.76
C ASN A 405 17.19 8.50 -12.31
N SER A 406 17.68 7.76 -11.31
CA SER A 406 17.52 8.14 -9.91
C SER A 406 18.47 9.30 -9.56
N PRO A 407 18.10 10.19 -8.63
CA PRO A 407 19.05 11.08 -7.98
C PRO A 407 19.94 10.28 -7.02
N GLN A 408 20.82 10.97 -6.30
CA GLN A 408 21.45 10.42 -5.10
C GLN A 408 20.35 10.08 -4.08
N LEU A 409 20.34 8.84 -3.62
CA LEU A 409 19.31 8.31 -2.72
C LEU A 409 19.65 8.50 -1.23
N SER A 410 20.94 8.46 -0.91
CA SER A 410 21.50 8.66 0.43
C SER A 410 21.72 10.14 0.75
N ALA A 411 21.94 10.45 2.02
CA ALA A 411 22.27 11.82 2.44
C ALA A 411 23.55 12.36 1.79
N LYS A 412 24.53 11.47 1.59
CA LYS A 412 25.85 11.75 1.00
C LYS A 412 26.17 10.71 -0.07
N GLU A 413 27.06 11.03 -1.00
CA GLU A 413 27.47 10.13 -2.08
C GLU A 413 27.95 8.78 -1.53
N ASP A 414 28.89 8.81 -0.58
CA ASP A 414 29.29 7.66 0.21
C ASP A 414 28.57 7.72 1.57
N PHE A 415 28.07 6.58 2.04
CA PHE A 415 27.29 6.49 3.27
C PHE A 415 27.69 5.27 4.12
N THR A 416 27.39 5.37 5.41
CA THR A 416 27.49 4.26 6.36
C THR A 416 26.09 3.74 6.66
N LEU A 417 25.92 2.42 6.63
CA LEU A 417 24.65 1.77 6.91
C LEU A 417 24.36 1.83 8.42
N ASP A 418 23.15 2.28 8.79
CA ASP A 418 22.58 2.11 10.13
C ASP A 418 21.82 0.77 10.22
N ALA A 419 20.98 0.48 9.23
CA ALA A 419 20.19 -0.74 9.19
C ALA A 419 19.85 -1.14 7.76
N MET A 420 19.65 -2.44 7.55
CA MET A 420 19.25 -3.00 6.26
C MET A 420 18.21 -4.10 6.46
N GLU A 421 17.20 -4.14 5.59
CA GLU A 421 16.23 -5.22 5.49
C GLU A 421 16.11 -5.69 4.03
N VAL A 422 15.87 -6.98 3.85
CA VAL A 422 15.56 -7.57 2.54
C VAL A 422 14.30 -8.42 2.64
N TRP A 423 13.35 -8.14 1.76
CA TRP A 423 12.01 -8.73 1.74
C TRP A 423 11.80 -9.49 0.42
N ALA A 424 11.67 -10.81 0.46
CA ALA A 424 11.17 -11.56 -0.70
C ALA A 424 9.73 -11.13 -1.00
N VAL A 425 9.39 -11.03 -2.28
CA VAL A 425 8.03 -10.68 -2.73
C VAL A 425 7.46 -11.78 -3.62
N GLY A 426 6.15 -11.97 -3.54
CA GLY A 426 5.46 -13.04 -4.24
C GLY A 426 5.75 -14.43 -3.66
N ASP A 427 5.51 -15.46 -4.47
CA ASP A 427 5.71 -16.84 -4.05
C ASP A 427 7.18 -17.29 -4.14
N ALA A 428 7.56 -18.18 -3.22
CA ALA A 428 8.91 -18.70 -3.20
C ALA A 428 9.17 -19.50 -4.49
N PRO A 429 10.36 -19.38 -5.10
CA PRO A 429 10.69 -20.15 -6.29
C PRO A 429 10.59 -21.65 -6.00
N GLU A 430 10.00 -22.42 -6.91
CA GLU A 430 9.73 -23.87 -6.75
C GLU A 430 10.99 -24.68 -6.39
N SER A 431 12.18 -24.20 -6.75
CA SER A 431 13.47 -24.80 -6.44
C SER A 431 13.89 -24.69 -4.97
N ALA A 432 13.31 -23.78 -4.19
CA ALA A 432 13.64 -23.58 -2.78
C ALA A 432 13.10 -24.70 -1.86
N GLY A 433 12.15 -25.51 -2.33
CA GLY A 433 11.50 -26.59 -1.56
C GLY A 433 12.09 -28.00 -1.72
N ARG A 434 13.16 -28.21 -2.50
CA ARG A 434 13.71 -29.56 -2.76
C ARG A 434 15.11 -29.85 -2.21
N LYS A 435 15.76 -28.88 -1.56
CA LYS A 435 17.11 -29.09 -0.98
C LYS A 435 17.15 -28.67 0.49
N GLY A 436 16.47 -29.43 1.33
CA GLY A 436 16.60 -29.34 2.78
C GLY A 436 15.44 -29.99 3.50
N LYS A 437 15.72 -31.02 4.30
CA LYS A 437 14.83 -31.71 5.27
C LYS A 437 14.00 -32.94 4.82
N LYS A 438 14.42 -33.72 3.83
CA LYS A 438 14.10 -35.16 3.82
C LYS A 438 15.37 -35.95 3.56
N SER A 439 15.77 -36.78 4.52
CA SER A 439 16.87 -37.72 4.30
C SER A 439 16.47 -38.65 3.17
N ILE A 440 17.41 -39.10 2.33
CA ILE A 440 17.14 -40.15 1.32
C ILE A 440 16.50 -41.39 1.96
N LEU A 441 16.81 -41.64 3.24
CA LEU A 441 16.22 -42.71 4.05
C LEU A 441 14.73 -42.51 4.38
N ASP A 442 14.21 -41.27 4.33
CA ASP A 442 12.79 -40.98 4.57
C ASP A 442 11.96 -41.05 3.26
N VAL A 443 12.61 -41.18 2.10
CA VAL A 443 11.98 -41.14 0.77
C VAL A 443 11.94 -42.52 0.11
N ASP A 444 12.84 -43.43 0.49
CA ASP A 444 12.97 -44.76 -0.14
C ASP A 444 12.91 -45.91 0.88
N PRO A 445 11.77 -46.64 0.96
CA PRO A 445 11.61 -47.82 1.81
C PRO A 445 12.56 -48.98 1.45
N GLN A 446 13.01 -49.07 0.20
CA GLN A 446 13.94 -50.13 -0.22
C GLN A 446 15.36 -49.85 0.28
N ALA A 447 15.79 -48.60 0.27
CA ALA A 447 17.06 -48.20 0.87
C ALA A 447 17.09 -48.44 2.39
N GLN A 448 15.94 -48.26 3.07
CA GLN A 448 15.79 -48.59 4.49
C GLN A 448 15.93 -50.09 4.75
N ALA A 449 15.23 -50.93 3.98
CA ALA A 449 15.31 -52.39 4.12
C ALA A 449 16.73 -52.93 3.84
N LEU A 450 17.46 -52.34 2.88
CA LEU A 450 18.85 -52.69 2.58
C LEU A 450 19.81 -52.36 3.73
N LEU A 451 19.61 -51.23 4.44
CA LEU A 451 20.45 -50.84 5.57
C LEU A 451 20.26 -51.77 6.78
N GLU A 452 19.01 -52.17 7.06
CA GLU A 452 18.68 -53.09 8.14
C GLU A 452 19.21 -54.50 7.85
N MET A 453 19.09 -54.98 6.59
CA MET A 453 19.69 -56.25 6.18
C MET A 453 21.22 -56.25 6.21
N ALA A 454 21.86 -55.08 6.10
CA ALA A 454 23.32 -54.93 6.19
C ALA A 454 23.83 -54.77 7.65
N GLY A 455 22.96 -54.86 8.65
CA GLY A 455 23.33 -54.84 10.07
C GLY A 455 23.81 -53.49 10.61
N LYS A 456 23.50 -52.38 9.93
CA LYS A 456 23.86 -51.02 10.37
C LYS A 456 22.69 -50.37 11.11
N SER A 457 22.86 -50.03 12.38
CA SER A 457 21.83 -49.37 13.19
C SER A 457 21.80 -47.85 12.98
N ARG A 458 20.62 -47.26 13.15
CA ARG A 458 20.34 -45.83 12.96
C ARG A 458 20.87 -45.02 14.15
N GLN A 459 22.05 -44.43 14.05
CA GLN A 459 22.64 -43.65 15.15
C GLN A 459 22.09 -42.22 15.32
N SER A 460 21.14 -41.78 14.50
CA SER A 460 20.63 -40.41 14.48
C SER A 460 19.17 -40.24 14.93
N GLU A 461 18.56 -41.28 15.50
CA GLU A 461 17.14 -41.23 15.92
C GLU A 461 16.93 -40.44 17.22
N GLY A 462 17.94 -40.36 18.08
CA GLY A 462 17.87 -39.65 19.38
C GLY A 462 18.29 -38.18 19.39
N LEU A 463 18.65 -37.58 18.24
CA LEU A 463 19.09 -36.18 18.10
C LEU A 463 18.14 -35.33 17.25
N ARG A 464 16.96 -35.84 16.92
CA ARG A 464 15.95 -35.11 16.14
C ARG A 464 15.18 -34.18 17.07
N GLU A 465 15.36 -32.86 16.91
CA GLU A 465 14.39 -31.90 17.42
C GLU A 465 13.05 -32.10 16.71
N PRO A 466 11.91 -32.03 17.42
CA PRO A 466 10.60 -32.18 16.81
C PRO A 466 10.39 -31.09 15.77
N ILE A 467 9.87 -31.49 14.62
CA ILE A 467 9.36 -30.57 13.59
C ILE A 467 8.16 -29.89 14.24
N GLU A 468 8.24 -28.57 14.47
CA GLU A 468 7.05 -27.77 14.71
C GLU A 468 6.16 -27.93 13.47
N GLU A 469 5.06 -28.67 13.64
CA GLU A 469 4.02 -28.74 12.63
C GLU A 469 3.47 -27.33 12.46
N ASP A 470 3.53 -26.83 11.22
CA ASP A 470 2.87 -25.60 10.81
C ASP A 470 1.37 -25.73 11.12
N GLU A 471 0.92 -25.21 12.26
CA GLU A 471 -0.49 -24.93 12.53
C GLU A 471 -0.91 -23.71 11.68
N ASP A 472 -1.03 -23.91 10.37
CA ASP A 472 -1.72 -23.02 9.44
C ASP A 472 -2.86 -23.83 8.79
N ASP A 473 -3.96 -23.97 9.53
CA ASP A 473 -5.31 -24.16 8.98
C ASP A 473 -6.33 -23.63 10.01
N SER A 474 -6.52 -22.32 10.05
CA SER A 474 -7.83 -21.65 10.31
C SER A 474 -7.77 -20.13 10.15
#